data_AF-A0A950HNZ9-F1
#
_entry.id   AF-A0A950HNZ9-F1
#
_cell.length_a   1.000
_cell.length_b   1.000
_cell.length_c   1.000
_cell.angle_alpha   90.00
_cell.angle_beta   90.00
_cell.angle_gamma   90.00
#
_symmetry.space_group_name_H-M   'P 1'
#
loop_
_entity.id
_entity.type
_entity.pdbx_description
1 polymer ?
#
loop_
_entity_poly.entity_id
_entity_poly.type
_entity_poly.pdbx_seq_one_letter_code
_entity_poly.pdbx_strand_id
1 'polypeptide(L)'
;QTIQPERHPFKTRQSQYWVDYGRALARLPRRGDDAVMALRRAERLFPLRVHRNPFARDVIGELVVRSRRDAVGRELRGMAYRAGLPV
;
A
#
# COMPACT_ATOMS: atom_id res chain seq x y z
N GLN A 1 -21.62 -8.83 -5.35
CA GLN A 1 -20.82 -9.00 -6.58
C GLN A 1 -19.35 -8.81 -6.19
N THR A 2 -18.48 -9.80 -6.40
CA THR A 2 -17.06 -9.69 -6.02
C THR A 2 -16.30 -8.99 -7.14
N ILE A 3 -15.75 -7.80 -6.85
CA ILE A 3 -14.92 -7.06 -7.82
C ILE A 3 -13.62 -7.84 -8.05
N GLN A 4 -13.21 -7.99 -9.31
CA GLN A 4 -11.97 -8.67 -9.71
C GLN A 4 -11.02 -7.68 -10.40
N PRO A 5 -10.20 -6.93 -9.63
CA PRO A 5 -9.33 -5.88 -10.15
C PRO A 5 -8.38 -6.38 -11.24
N GLU A 6 -7.89 -7.61 -11.11
CA GLU A 6 -6.95 -8.25 -12.03
C GLU A 6 -7.47 -8.40 -13.47
N ARG A 7 -8.78 -8.40 -13.66
CA ARG A 7 -9.40 -8.47 -15.00
C ARG A 7 -9.37 -7.14 -15.75
N HIS A 8 -9.08 -6.04 -15.07
CA HIS A 8 -9.03 -4.73 -15.72
C HIS A 8 -7.81 -4.65 -16.65
N PRO A 9 -7.93 -4.25 -17.93
CA PRO A 9 -6.82 -4.30 -18.90
C PRO A 9 -5.62 -3.43 -18.50
N PHE A 10 -5.87 -2.27 -17.88
CA PHE A 10 -4.81 -1.35 -17.46
C PHE A 10 -4.29 -1.64 -16.05
N LYS A 11 -3.00 -2.03 -15.94
CA LYS A 11 -2.28 -2.19 -14.65
C LYS A 11 -2.31 -0.94 -13.78
N THR A 12 -2.41 0.24 -14.36
CA THR A 12 -2.55 1.52 -13.64
C THR A 12 -3.85 1.57 -12.83
N ARG A 13 -4.96 1.07 -13.39
CA ARG A 13 -6.26 0.97 -12.71
C ARG A 13 -6.25 -0.12 -11.65
N GLN A 14 -5.62 -1.26 -11.93
CA GLN A 14 -5.41 -2.31 -10.93
C GLN A 14 -4.61 -1.78 -9.72
N SER A 15 -3.49 -1.11 -9.98
CA SER A 15 -2.65 -0.50 -8.94
C SER A 15 -3.43 0.54 -8.13
N GLN A 16 -4.19 1.41 -8.80
CA GLN A 16 -5.01 2.41 -8.12
C GLN A 16 -6.04 1.77 -7.17
N TYR A 17 -6.73 0.72 -7.62
CA TYR A 17 -7.65 -0.02 -6.77
C TYR A 17 -6.97 -0.49 -5.48
N TRP A 18 -5.79 -1.09 -5.60
CA TRP A 18 -5.05 -1.59 -4.43
C TRP A 18 -4.54 -0.48 -3.51
N VAL A 19 -4.22 0.71 -4.04
CA VAL A 19 -3.91 1.90 -3.21
C VAL A 19 -5.14 2.34 -2.42
N ASP A 20 -6.28 2.51 -3.09
CA ASP A 20 -7.50 2.98 -2.43
C ASP A 20 -8.03 1.95 -1.42
N TYR A 21 -7.93 0.66 -1.74
CA TYR A 21 -8.31 -0.42 -0.84
C TYR A 21 -7.38 -0.49 0.38
N GLY A 22 -6.06 -0.39 0.18
CA GLY A 22 -5.09 -0.32 1.28
C GLY A 22 -5.36 0.89 2.19
N ARG A 23 -5.71 2.05 1.61
CA ARG A 23 -6.07 3.24 2.38
C ARG A 23 -7.33 3.03 3.22
N ALA A 24 -8.35 2.36 2.68
CA ALA A 24 -9.55 2.01 3.44
C ALA A 24 -9.25 1.03 4.59
N LEU A 25 -8.47 -0.03 4.32
CA LEU A 25 -8.04 -1.00 5.33
C LEU A 25 -7.23 -0.35 6.46
N ALA A 26 -6.38 0.63 6.14
CA ALA A 26 -5.56 1.32 7.13
C ALA A 26 -6.40 2.06 8.19
N ARG A 27 -7.64 2.44 7.85
CA ARG A 27 -8.58 3.10 8.77
C ARG A 27 -9.37 2.13 9.64
N LEU A 28 -9.32 0.83 9.35
CA LEU A 28 -10.05 -0.19 10.11
C LEU A 28 -9.18 -0.76 11.25
N PRO A 29 -9.73 -0.96 12.46
CA PRO A 29 -9.00 -1.57 13.55
C PRO A 29 -8.48 -2.97 13.18
N ARG A 30 -7.24 -3.28 13.57
CA ARG A 30 -6.59 -4.59 13.36
C ARG A 30 -6.47 -5.02 11.89
N ARG A 31 -6.58 -4.09 10.93
CA ARG A 31 -6.42 -4.34 9.48
C ARG A 31 -5.15 -3.71 8.90
N GLY A 32 -4.20 -3.35 9.76
CA GLY A 32 -2.93 -2.73 9.36
C GLY A 32 -2.12 -3.61 8.41
N ASP A 33 -1.98 -4.90 8.71
CA ASP A 33 -1.20 -5.82 7.89
C ASP A 33 -1.86 -6.04 6.51
N ASP A 34 -3.19 -6.18 6.48
CA ASP A 34 -3.96 -6.25 5.24
C ASP A 34 -3.74 -5.00 4.38
N ALA A 35 -3.69 -3.82 5.00
CA ALA A 35 -3.41 -2.55 4.32
C ALA A 35 -2.00 -2.55 3.70
N VAL A 36 -0.99 -3.01 4.45
CA VAL A 36 0.39 -3.15 3.95
C VAL A 36 0.44 -4.08 2.74
N MET A 37 -0.24 -5.22 2.80
CA MET A 37 -0.27 -6.18 1.70
C MET A 37 -0.99 -5.65 0.46
N ALA A 38 -2.07 -4.89 0.63
CA ALA A 38 -2.74 -4.20 -0.46
C ALA A 38 -1.83 -3.16 -1.12
N LEU A 39 -1.16 -2.32 -0.33
CA LEU A 39 -0.19 -1.34 -0.85
C LEU A 39 0.98 -2.01 -1.55
N ARG A 40 1.47 -3.14 -1.02
CA ARG A 40 2.52 -3.93 -1.66
C ARG A 40 2.06 -4.49 -3.01
N ARG A 41 0.81 -4.96 -3.10
CA ARG A 41 0.23 -5.41 -4.37
C ARG A 41 0.15 -4.26 -5.38
N ALA A 42 -0.26 -3.07 -4.95
CA ALA A 42 -0.26 -1.87 -5.79
C ALA A 42 1.14 -1.55 -6.31
N GLU A 43 2.15 -1.60 -5.43
CA GLU A 43 3.55 -1.29 -5.74
C GLU A 43 4.12 -2.28 -6.75
N ARG A 44 3.87 -3.59 -6.59
CA ARG A 44 4.33 -4.61 -7.55
C ARG A 44 3.74 -4.41 -8.95
N LEU A 45 2.55 -3.83 -9.06
CA LEU A 45 1.90 -3.55 -10.34
C LEU A 45 2.45 -2.28 -11.01
N PHE A 46 2.72 -1.24 -10.23
CA PHE A 46 3.22 0.04 -10.74
C PHE A 46 4.04 0.81 -9.68
N PRO A 47 5.35 0.50 -9.52
CA PRO A 47 6.15 1.03 -8.42
C PRO A 47 6.25 2.57 -8.45
N LEU A 48 6.65 3.14 -9.58
CA LEU A 48 6.88 4.58 -9.73
C LEU A 48 5.64 5.41 -9.39
N ARG A 49 4.44 4.89 -9.68
CA ARG A 49 3.18 5.57 -9.38
C ARG A 49 2.87 5.51 -7.90
N VAL A 50 3.09 4.38 -7.23
CA VAL A 50 2.89 4.27 -5.78
C VAL A 50 3.86 5.17 -5.03
N HIS A 51 5.13 5.19 -5.41
CA HIS A 51 6.16 6.04 -4.77
C HIS A 51 5.87 7.54 -4.89
N ARG A 52 5.21 7.96 -5.98
CA ARG A 52 4.86 9.35 -6.25
C ARG A 52 3.40 9.72 -5.93
N ASN A 53 2.55 8.76 -5.56
CA ASN A 53 1.15 9.02 -5.24
C ASN A 53 1.05 9.61 -3.83
N PRO A 54 0.54 10.85 -3.66
CA PRO A 54 0.44 11.49 -2.34
C PRO A 54 -0.36 10.65 -1.33
N PHE A 55 -1.46 10.03 -1.76
CA PHE A 55 -2.31 9.22 -0.88
C PHE A 55 -1.64 7.91 -0.46
N ALA A 56 -0.82 7.32 -1.33
CA ALA A 56 -0.06 6.13 -0.98
C ALA A 56 1.06 6.46 0.00
N ARG A 57 1.76 7.58 -0.22
CA ARG A 57 2.83 8.05 0.69
C ARG A 57 2.29 8.37 2.08
N ASP A 58 1.16 9.08 2.14
CA ASP A 58 0.50 9.45 3.41
C ASP A 58 0.17 8.21 4.25
N VAL A 59 -0.53 7.23 3.66
CA VAL A 59 -0.87 6.00 4.38
C VAL A 59 0.36 5.17 4.74
N ILE A 60 1.38 5.09 3.88
CA ILE A 60 2.64 4.39 4.21
C ILE A 60 3.29 5.05 5.43
N GLY A 61 3.36 6.39 5.47
CA GLY A 61 3.92 7.13 6.60
C GLY A 61 3.16 6.86 7.90
N GLU A 62 1.83 6.92 7.88
CA GLU A 62 0.97 6.59 9.03
C GLU A 62 1.22 5.14 9.51
N LEU A 63 1.25 4.19 8.57
CA LEU A 63 1.47 2.78 8.87
C LEU A 63 2.85 2.54 9.49
N VAL A 64 3.91 3.23 9.03
CA VAL A 64 5.28 3.04 9.53
C VAL A 64 5.36 3.40 11.01
N VAL A 65 4.78 4.54 11.41
CA VAL A 65 4.78 5.03 12.79
C VAL A 65 4.16 4.03 13.76
N ARG A 66 3.11 3.33 13.33
CA ARG A 66 2.38 2.34 14.16
C ARG A 66 2.87 0.90 13.98
N SER A 67 3.84 0.65 13.10
CA SER A 67 4.28 -0.70 12.73
C SER A 67 5.14 -1.35 13.81
N ARG A 68 5.06 -2.69 13.89
CA ARG A 68 5.89 -3.50 14.80
C ARG A 68 7.20 -3.91 14.11
N ARG A 69 8.14 -4.46 14.89
CA ARG A 69 9.39 -5.04 14.39
C ARG A 69 9.20 -6.49 13.94
N ASP A 70 8.31 -6.71 12.99
CA ASP A 70 8.03 -8.03 12.39
C ASP A 70 8.28 -8.01 10.87
N ALA A 71 7.91 -9.09 10.19
CA ALA A 71 8.08 -9.24 8.75
C ALA A 71 7.26 -8.21 7.96
N VAL A 72 6.02 -7.92 8.38
CA VAL A 72 5.14 -6.95 7.72
C VAL A 72 5.69 -5.54 7.88
N GLY A 73 6.10 -5.18 9.10
CA GLY A 73 6.78 -3.91 9.38
C GLY A 73 8.09 -3.76 8.62
N ARG A 74 8.85 -4.84 8.40
CA ARG A 74 10.05 -4.80 7.55
C ARG A 74 9.71 -4.48 6.09
N GLU A 75 8.70 -5.13 5.53
CA GLU A 75 8.26 -4.83 4.16
C GLU A 75 7.78 -3.38 4.03
N LEU A 76 6.99 -2.93 5.00
CA LEU A 76 6.48 -1.57 5.05
C LEU A 76 7.60 -0.52 5.12
N ARG A 77 8.63 -0.73 5.96
CA ARG A 77 9.81 0.14 5.96
C ARG A 77 10.53 0.12 4.61
N GLY A 78 10.63 -1.05 3.96
CA GLY A 78 11.15 -1.14 2.59
C GLY A 78 10.36 -0.28 1.59
N MET A 79 9.03 -0.28 1.67
CA MET A 79 8.17 0.59 0.85
C MET A 79 8.39 2.06 1.16
N ALA A 80 8.46 2.43 2.44
CA ALA A 80 8.72 3.80 2.87
C ALA A 80 10.06 4.33 2.35
N TYR A 81 11.12 3.54 2.45
CA TYR A 81 12.43 3.87 1.87
C TYR A 81 12.36 4.11 0.36
N ARG A 82 11.71 3.21 -0.40
CA ARG A 82 11.54 3.39 -1.86
C ARG A 82 10.66 4.59 -2.22
N ALA A 83 9.73 4.95 -1.35
CA ALA A 83 8.92 6.15 -1.47
C ALA A 83 9.66 7.42 -0.98
N GLY A 84 10.89 7.34 -0.48
CA GLY A 84 11.61 8.49 0.06
C GLY A 84 10.94 9.07 1.31
N LEU A 85 10.39 8.21 2.17
CA LEU A 85 9.85 8.54 3.47
C LEU A 85 10.85 8.12 4.57
N PRO A 86 10.84 8.80 5.74
CA PRO A 86 11.62 8.37 6.90
C PRO A 86 11.24 6.94 7.35
N VAL A 87 12.20 6.16 7.82
CA VAL A 87 12.08 4.75 8.24
C VAL A 87 12.66 4.46 9.60
#